data_AF-A0A9D4KR79-F1
#
_entry.id   AF-A0A9D4KR79-F1
#
_cell.length_a   1.000
_cell.length_b   1.000
_cell.length_c   1.000
_cell.angle_alpha   90.00
_cell.angle_beta   90.00
_cell.angle_gamma   90.00
#
_symmetry.space_group_name_H-M   'P 1'
#
loop_
_entity.id
_entity.type
_entity.pdbx_description
1 polymer ?
#
loop_
_entity_poly.entity_id
_entity_poly.type
_entity_poly.pdbx_seq_one_letter_code
_entity_poly.pdbx_strand_id
1 'polypeptide(L)'
;MAKEKMKPHGPTNKDCQSSGISVMKTQLSGRSDRVFGNWLVLVALESMAGTGHKLVRIRPKQDGKLQCLHKDPLVQETVLYKEFKKLKTLK
;
A
#
# COMPACT_ATOMS: atom_id res chain seq x y z
N MET A 1 -7.43 45.60 9.84
CA MET A 1 -7.85 44.48 8.96
C MET A 1 -6.60 43.90 8.33
N ALA A 2 -6.13 42.74 8.80
CA ALA A 2 -5.00 42.03 8.21
C ALA A 2 -5.42 40.56 8.02
N LYS A 3 -5.59 40.13 6.77
CA LYS A 3 -5.81 38.73 6.42
C LYS A 3 -4.44 38.06 6.32
N GLU A 4 -4.07 37.33 7.36
CA GLU A 4 -2.89 36.47 7.34
C GLU A 4 -3.16 35.29 6.40
N LYS A 5 -2.41 35.22 5.29
CA LYS A 5 -2.45 34.11 4.33
C LYS A 5 -1.74 32.91 4.94
N MET A 6 -2.50 32.00 5.55
CA MET A 6 -1.99 30.71 6.00
C MET A 6 -1.78 29.79 4.78
N LYS A 7 -0.52 29.55 4.42
CA LYS A 7 -0.15 28.52 3.42
C LYS A 7 -0.37 27.15 4.05
N PRO A 8 -1.06 26.19 3.40
CA PRO A 8 -1.06 24.82 3.86
C PRO A 8 0.32 24.21 3.55
N HIS A 9 1.14 24.07 4.59
CA HIS A 9 2.24 23.11 4.56
C HIS A 9 1.61 21.71 4.54
N GLY A 10 1.37 21.20 3.33
CA GLY A 10 0.98 19.80 3.14
C GLY A 10 2.07 18.89 3.71
N PRO A 11 1.73 17.84 4.47
CA PRO A 11 2.72 16.95 5.03
C PRO A 11 3.47 16.25 3.89
N THR A 12 4.76 16.57 3.83
CA THR A 12 5.77 15.96 2.99
C THR A 12 5.89 14.47 3.26
N ASN A 13 5.61 13.69 2.22
CA ASN A 13 6.50 12.67 1.70
C ASN A 13 6.97 11.59 2.70
N LYS A 14 6.02 10.74 3.11
CA LYS A 14 6.28 9.33 3.39
C LYS A 14 5.15 8.53 2.77
N ASP A 15 5.01 8.65 1.44
CA ASP A 15 4.37 7.62 0.65
C ASP A 15 4.88 6.30 1.20
N CYS A 16 3.94 5.42 1.57
CA CYS A 16 4.24 4.11 2.10
C CYS A 16 5.35 3.55 1.23
N GLN A 17 6.58 3.57 1.74
CA GLN A 17 7.70 3.04 1.01
C GLN A 17 7.24 1.63 0.70
N SER A 18 7.23 1.34 -0.58
CA SER A 18 7.20 0.02 -1.16
C SER A 18 8.39 -0.75 -0.59
N SER A 19 8.38 -1.03 0.71
CA SER A 19 9.26 -1.99 1.34
C SER A 19 8.74 -3.35 0.89
N GLY A 20 9.16 -3.73 -0.31
CA GLY A 20 9.12 -5.11 -0.79
C GLY A 20 8.50 -5.34 -2.17
N ILE A 21 7.73 -4.41 -2.74
CA ILE A 21 7.25 -4.53 -4.13
C ILE A 21 7.42 -3.19 -4.82
N SER A 22 8.67 -2.87 -5.15
CA SER A 22 8.93 -2.16 -6.39
C SER A 22 8.24 -3.00 -7.47
N VAL A 23 7.13 -2.49 -8.00
CA VAL A 23 6.60 -2.98 -9.26
C VAL A 23 7.76 -2.83 -10.23
N MET A 24 8.45 -3.94 -10.52
CA MET A 24 9.47 -4.00 -11.55
C MET A 24 8.76 -3.71 -12.88
N LYS A 25 8.52 -2.42 -13.16
CA LYS A 25 8.42 -1.89 -14.51
C LYS A 25 9.83 -1.81 -15.05
N THR A 26 10.47 -2.96 -15.20
CA THR A 26 11.63 -3.09 -16.07
C THR A 26 11.14 -3.76 -17.33
N GLN A 27 11.41 -3.08 -18.43
CA GLN A 27 10.95 -3.34 -19.79
C GLN A 27 10.97 -4.83 -20.15
N LEU A 28 9.88 -5.27 -20.77
CA LEU A 28 9.76 -6.54 -21.47
C LEU A 28 10.79 -6.61 -22.61
N SER A 29 11.83 -7.42 -22.45
CA SER A 29 12.38 -8.20 -23.57
C SER A 29 13.19 -9.38 -23.01
N GLY A 30 12.59 -10.57 -23.08
CA GLY A 30 13.29 -11.85 -23.00
C GLY A 30 13.85 -12.24 -21.63
N ARG A 31 13.12 -13.07 -20.89
CA ARG A 31 13.60 -14.36 -20.34
C ARG A 31 12.73 -14.81 -19.17
N SER A 32 12.24 -16.04 -19.33
CA SER A 32 11.81 -17.00 -18.32
C SER A 32 10.77 -16.51 -17.32
N ASP A 33 9.59 -17.12 -17.45
CA ASP A 33 8.73 -17.57 -16.36
C ASP A 33 9.59 -18.03 -15.17
N ARG A 34 10.02 -17.09 -14.33
CA ARG A 34 10.65 -17.41 -13.07
C ARG A 34 9.53 -17.90 -12.20
N VAL A 35 9.53 -19.21 -11.99
CA VAL A 35 8.71 -19.97 -11.05
C VAL A 35 8.86 -19.34 -9.68
N PHE A 36 8.05 -18.32 -9.47
CA PHE A 36 7.89 -17.65 -8.22
C PHE A 36 6.96 -18.56 -7.42
N GLY A 37 7.54 -19.52 -6.69
CA GLY A 37 6.79 -20.44 -5.82
C GLY A 37 5.95 -19.73 -4.75
N ASN A 38 5.55 -20.45 -3.71
CA ASN A 38 4.55 -19.99 -2.73
C ASN A 38 5.03 -18.88 -1.74
N TRP A 39 5.96 -18.01 -2.15
CA TRP A 39 6.59 -16.94 -1.35
C TRP A 39 5.78 -15.64 -1.37
N LEU A 40 4.81 -15.47 -2.28
CA LEU A 40 3.94 -14.27 -2.32
C LEU A 40 2.52 -14.57 -1.82
N VAL A 41 1.96 -13.61 -1.10
CA VAL A 41 0.63 -13.68 -0.50
C VAL A 41 -0.15 -12.42 -0.82
N LEU A 42 -1.38 -12.59 -1.30
CA LEU A 42 -2.37 -11.53 -1.47
C LEU A 42 -3.08 -11.28 -0.14
N VAL A 43 -3.05 -10.04 0.33
CA VAL A 43 -3.65 -9.59 1.59
C VAL A 43 -4.60 -8.42 1.36
N ALA A 44 -5.66 -8.38 2.14
CA ALA A 44 -6.59 -7.26 2.24
C ALA A 44 -6.25 -6.41 3.46
N LEU A 45 -6.15 -5.11 3.24
CA LEU A 45 -5.99 -4.09 4.24
C LEU A 45 -7.26 -3.26 4.36
N GLU A 46 -7.53 -2.79 5.55
CA GLU A 46 -8.69 -1.96 5.86
C GLU A 46 -8.26 -0.63 6.45
N SER A 47 -8.99 0.43 6.07
CA SER A 47 -8.79 1.78 6.56
C SER A 47 -9.09 1.87 8.05
N MET A 48 -8.12 2.36 8.83
CA MET A 48 -8.30 2.63 10.27
C MET A 48 -9.19 3.84 10.56
N ALA A 49 -9.58 4.61 9.53
CA ALA A 49 -10.53 5.70 9.69
C ALA A 49 -11.97 5.21 9.92
N GLY A 50 -12.21 3.89 9.92
CA GLY A 50 -13.54 3.30 10.16
C GLY A 50 -14.50 3.42 8.98
N THR A 51 -14.00 3.81 7.80
CA THR A 51 -14.80 3.96 6.57
C THR A 51 -15.16 2.63 5.91
N GLY A 52 -14.51 1.53 6.32
CA GLY A 52 -14.66 0.22 5.69
C GLY A 52 -14.05 0.12 4.30
N HIS A 53 -13.31 1.14 3.84
CA HIS A 53 -12.58 1.09 2.59
C HIS A 53 -11.44 0.06 2.67
N LYS A 54 -11.33 -0.78 1.62
CA LYS A 54 -10.41 -1.92 1.59
C LYS A 54 -9.45 -1.82 0.43
N LEU A 55 -8.21 -2.23 0.67
CA LEU A 55 -7.15 -2.28 -0.33
C LEU A 55 -6.60 -3.69 -0.42
N VAL A 56 -6.22 -4.12 -1.62
CA VAL A 56 -5.56 -5.41 -1.82
C VAL A 56 -4.11 -5.17 -2.20
N ARG A 57 -3.19 -5.85 -1.52
CA ARG A 57 -1.76 -5.80 -1.80
C ARG A 57 -1.15 -7.19 -1.77
N ILE A 58 -0.02 -7.33 -2.44
CA ILE A 58 0.81 -8.54 -2.36
C ILE A 58 1.90 -8.26 -1.32
N ARG A 59 2.27 -9.26 -0.54
CA ARG A 59 3.45 -9.22 0.33
C ARG A 59 4.19 -10.56 0.31
N PRO A 60 5.50 -10.58 0.62
CA PRO A 60 6.21 -11.81 0.91
C PRO A 60 5.60 -12.55 2.11
N LYS A 61 5.59 -13.88 2.06
CA LYS A 61 5.08 -14.75 3.12
C LYS A 61 5.89 -14.65 4.43
N GLN A 62 7.18 -14.34 4.31
CA GLN A 62 8.10 -14.22 5.45
C GLN A 62 7.91 -12.92 6.24
N ASP A 63 7.28 -11.91 5.65
CA ASP A 63 7.03 -10.64 6.33
C ASP A 63 5.86 -10.75 7.32
N GLY A 64 5.87 -9.85 8.32
CA GLY A 64 4.78 -9.69 9.28
C GLY A 64 3.51 -9.10 8.66
N LYS A 65 2.56 -8.70 9.53
CA LYS A 65 1.32 -8.03 9.10
C LYS A 65 1.64 -6.70 8.42
N LEU A 66 1.10 -6.49 7.22
CA LEU A 66 1.36 -5.27 6.45
C LEU A 66 0.57 -4.08 7.03
N GLN A 67 1.23 -2.93 7.15
CA GLN A 67 0.62 -1.65 7.51
C GLN A 67 1.14 -0.58 6.56
N CYS A 68 0.24 0.22 5.98
CA CYS A 68 0.61 1.26 5.04
C CYS A 68 -0.20 2.53 5.22
N LEU A 69 0.40 3.68 4.92
CA LEU A 69 -0.34 4.93 4.77
C LEU A 69 -0.85 5.03 3.33
N HIS A 70 -2.15 5.22 3.16
CA HIS A 70 -2.75 5.43 1.85
C HIS A 70 -3.88 6.45 1.92
N LYS A 71 -4.13 7.13 0.81
CA LYS A 71 -5.24 8.08 0.72
C LYS A 71 -6.56 7.32 0.70
N ASP A 72 -7.42 7.60 1.67
CA ASP A 72 -8.79 7.10 1.67
C ASP A 72 -9.66 8.01 0.81
N PRO A 73 -10.35 7.51 -0.23
CA PRO A 73 -11.18 8.34 -1.09
C PRO A 73 -12.39 8.93 -0.35
N LEU A 74 -12.83 8.32 0.76
CA LEU A 74 -14.00 8.75 1.52
C LEU A 74 -13.65 9.87 2.49
N VAL A 75 -12.50 9.79 3.16
CA VAL A 75 -12.00 10.84 4.07
C VAL A 75 -11.26 11.94 3.29
N GLN A 76 -10.77 11.61 2.09
CA GLN A 76 -9.87 12.44 1.27
C GLN A 76 -8.53 12.76 1.93
N GLU A 77 -8.20 12.05 3.01
CA GLU A 77 -6.96 12.20 3.78
C GLU A 77 -6.11 10.92 3.70
N THR A 78 -4.83 11.06 4.04
CA THR A 78 -3.91 9.93 4.15
C THR A 78 -4.08 9.26 5.50
N VAL A 79 -4.55 8.01 5.50
CA VAL A 79 -4.87 7.26 6.70
C VAL A 79 -4.10 5.93 6.73
N LEU A 80 -4.01 5.35 7.92
CA LEU A 80 -3.37 4.06 8.12
C LEU A 80 -4.30 2.93 7.68
N TYR A 81 -3.80 2.08 6.80
CA TYR A 81 -4.42 0.82 6.42
C TYR A 81 -3.68 -0.32 7.09
N LYS A 82 -4.41 -1.23 7.75
CA LYS A 82 -3.84 -2.41 8.41
C LYS A 82 -4.33 -3.69 7.75
N GLU A 83 -3.44 -4.68 7.63
CA GLU A 83 -3.81 -6.03 7.20
C GLU A 83 -4.87 -6.61 8.14
N PHE A 84 -6.06 -6.84 7.58
CA PHE A 84 -7.16 -7.48 8.29
C PHE A 84 -7.28 -8.95 7.90
N LYS A 85 -7.04 -9.30 6.62
CA LYS A 85 -7.23 -10.67 6.13
C LYS A 85 -6.25 -11.07 5.04
N LYS A 86 -5.70 -12.27 5.16
CA LYS A 86 -5.02 -12.96 4.06
C LYS A 86 -6.06 -13.53 3.08
N LEU A 87 -5.95 -13.17 1.80
CA LEU A 87 -6.88 -13.63 0.76
C LEU A 87 -6.40 -14.93 0.11
N LYS A 88 -5.19 -14.94 -0.45
CA LYS A 88 -4.69 -16.07 -1.23
C LYS A 88 -3.17 -16.13 -1.19
N THR A 89 -2.61 -17.35 -1.19
CA THR A 89 -1.17 -17.53 -1.47
C THR A 89 -1.03 -17.68 -2.98
N LEU A 90 -0.18 -16.86 -3.60
CA LEU A 90 0.14 -16.97 -5.02
C LEU A 90 1.08 -18.16 -5.20
N LYS A 91 0.83 -19.00 -6.19
CA LYS A 91 1.61 -20.20 -6.53
C LYS A 91 2.24 -20.01 -7.91
#